data_AF-A0A086JLB8-F1
#
_entry.id   AF-A0A086JLB8-F1
#
_cell.length_a   1.000
_cell.length_b   1.000
_cell.length_c   1.000
_cell.angle_alpha   90.00
_cell.angle_beta   90.00
_cell.angle_gamma   90.00
#
_symmetry.space_group_name_H-M   'P 1'
#
loop_
_entity.id
_entity.type
_entity.pdbx_description
1 polymer ?
#
loop_
_entity_poly.entity_id
_entity_poly.type
_entity_poly.pdbx_seq_one_letter_code
_entity_poly.pdbx_strand_id
1 'polypeptide(L)'
;MQISAGGRLRTREMPELSFVSAFSSDMLGSFCLSESESGSDAFALKATARRSENGDAWVLNGAKQWISTAREAGLFLVFASYDLDQGYRGITAFLVEAGTAGLEVGPALEKLGIKASSTCEVILNDVQVHDSCVLGEVGEGYKIAIRLLNEGRIGIAAQMLGLAKGAFETAMRYMHDRQQFGRKIADFQGVQFEYAKLATEIEAAALLTANAALLREAGQPFAKEAAMAKFKSSEVAQRVSSACIDFVGGNGFTKSFGLEKLFRDSKIGTIYEGTSNMQLQTIAKVLQREFSGSN
;
A
#
# COMPACT_ATOMS: atom_id res chain seq x y z
N MET A 1 3.96 7.45 -2.72
CA MET A 1 4.25 6.46 -3.79
C MET A 1 5.34 7.07 -4.67
N GLN A 2 6.60 6.67 -4.51
CA GLN A 2 7.64 7.03 -5.48
C GLN A 2 7.41 6.14 -6.72
N ILE A 3 6.94 6.72 -7.81
CA ILE A 3 6.87 6.03 -9.09
C ILE A 3 8.33 5.82 -9.52
N SER A 4 8.87 4.61 -9.31
CA SER A 4 10.22 4.28 -9.75
C SER A 4 10.32 4.47 -11.27
N ALA A 5 11.37 5.15 -11.73
CA ALA A 5 11.62 5.50 -13.13
C ALA A 5 11.85 4.29 -14.08
N GLY A 6 11.56 3.06 -13.65
CA GLY A 6 11.79 1.83 -14.41
C GLY A 6 10.56 1.20 -15.06
N GLY A 7 9.34 1.61 -14.69
CA GLY A 7 8.11 1.11 -15.32
C GLY A 7 7.65 2.02 -16.45
N ARG A 8 7.98 1.71 -17.71
CA ARG A 8 7.42 2.44 -18.86
C ARG A 8 5.92 2.16 -18.97
N LEU A 9 5.11 2.94 -18.26
CA LEU A 9 3.71 3.18 -18.59
C LEU A 9 3.71 3.98 -19.91
N ARG A 10 3.69 3.28 -21.04
CA ARG A 10 3.51 3.93 -22.35
C ARG A 10 2.02 4.25 -22.48
N THR A 11 1.63 5.50 -22.27
CA THR A 11 0.45 6.06 -22.95
C THR A 11 0.80 6.20 -24.43
N ARG A 12 -0.19 6.07 -25.32
CA ARG A 12 -0.11 6.63 -26.68
C ARG A 12 0.11 8.13 -26.50
N GLU A 13 1.35 8.58 -26.66
CA GLU A 13 1.78 9.96 -26.40
C GLU A 13 1.47 10.34 -24.94
N MET A 14 2.47 10.39 -24.05
CA MET A 14 2.27 11.26 -22.90
C MET A 14 2.00 12.65 -23.50
N PRO A 15 0.86 13.30 -23.23
CA PRO A 15 0.80 14.73 -23.45
C PRO A 15 2.02 15.33 -22.75
N GLU A 16 2.47 16.52 -23.15
CA GLU A 16 3.34 17.33 -22.31
C GLU A 16 2.60 17.67 -21.02
N LEU A 17 2.40 16.67 -20.17
CA LEU A 17 1.78 16.76 -18.87
C LEU A 17 2.86 17.42 -18.02
N SER A 18 2.71 18.72 -17.88
CA SER A 18 3.59 19.66 -17.18
C SER A 18 3.99 19.21 -15.77
N PHE A 19 3.28 18.23 -15.20
CA PHE A 19 3.54 17.66 -13.89
C PHE A 19 4.62 16.57 -13.84
N VAL A 20 5.06 15.98 -14.96
CA VAL A 20 6.04 14.86 -14.91
C VAL A 20 7.37 15.28 -14.28
N SER A 21 7.82 16.51 -14.54
CA SER A 21 9.00 17.09 -13.87
C SER A 21 8.74 17.44 -12.41
N ALA A 22 7.49 17.73 -12.02
CA ALA A 22 7.12 18.08 -10.65
C ALA A 22 7.07 16.84 -9.71
N PHE A 23 6.79 15.65 -10.25
CA PHE A 23 6.76 14.40 -9.47
C PHE A 23 8.10 13.99 -8.87
N SER A 24 9.22 14.45 -9.42
CA SER A 24 10.55 14.08 -8.95
C SER A 24 11.06 14.97 -7.80
N SER A 25 10.38 16.07 -7.48
CA SER A 25 10.86 17.09 -6.54
C SER A 25 9.81 17.55 -5.53
N ASP A 26 8.62 17.99 -5.97
CA ASP A 26 7.72 18.81 -5.14
C ASP A 26 6.25 18.33 -5.08
N MET A 27 5.90 17.25 -5.78
CA MET A 27 4.50 16.80 -5.89
C MET A 27 4.29 15.36 -5.40
N LEU A 28 3.28 15.17 -4.53
CA LEU A 28 2.77 13.86 -4.15
C LEU A 28 1.56 13.47 -5.02
N GLY A 29 1.34 12.17 -5.17
CA GLY A 29 0.16 11.63 -5.85
C GLY A 29 -0.64 10.68 -4.95
N SER A 30 -1.92 10.53 -5.25
CA SER A 30 -2.84 9.64 -4.54
C SER A 30 -3.46 8.60 -5.48
N PHE A 31 -3.65 7.38 -4.95
CA PHE A 31 -4.19 6.23 -5.68
C PHE A 31 -5.65 5.98 -5.25
N CYS A 32 -6.60 6.26 -6.13
CA CYS A 32 -8.03 6.32 -5.83
C CYS A 32 -8.78 5.13 -6.43
N LEU A 33 -8.63 3.97 -5.80
CA LEU A 33 -9.28 2.72 -6.21
C LEU A 33 -10.49 2.39 -5.32
N SER A 34 -10.24 2.18 -4.03
CA SER A 34 -11.23 1.68 -3.07
C SER A 34 -12.40 2.63 -2.84
N GLU A 35 -13.55 2.05 -2.51
CA GLU A 35 -14.80 2.72 -2.16
C GLU A 35 -15.36 2.10 -0.87
N SER A 36 -16.36 2.73 -0.25
CA SER A 36 -16.96 2.24 1.00
C SER A 36 -17.46 0.79 0.89
N GLU A 37 -18.02 0.42 -0.27
CA GLU A 37 -18.54 -0.92 -0.56
C GLU A 37 -17.53 -1.83 -1.30
N SER A 38 -16.34 -1.32 -1.66
CA SER A 38 -15.37 -2.02 -2.52
C SER A 38 -13.93 -1.80 -2.02
N GLY A 39 -13.45 -2.75 -1.21
CA GLY A 39 -12.08 -2.77 -0.70
C GLY A 39 -11.29 -3.99 -1.18
N SER A 40 -11.62 -5.18 -0.66
CA SER A 40 -10.99 -6.44 -1.13
C SER A 40 -11.49 -6.83 -2.52
N ASP A 41 -12.78 -6.62 -2.80
CA ASP A 41 -13.36 -6.70 -4.14
C ASP A 41 -13.22 -5.37 -4.89
N ALA A 42 -11.97 -4.95 -5.11
CA ALA A 42 -11.62 -3.61 -5.58
C ALA A 42 -12.16 -3.27 -6.98
N PHE A 43 -12.61 -4.27 -7.76
CA PHE A 43 -13.14 -4.08 -9.11
C PHE A 43 -14.67 -4.10 -9.16
N ALA A 44 -15.35 -4.20 -8.02
CA ALA A 44 -16.78 -3.94 -7.88
C ALA A 44 -17.12 -2.46 -7.65
N LEU A 45 -16.16 -1.56 -7.93
CA LEU A 45 -16.30 -0.11 -7.78
C LEU A 45 -17.53 0.43 -8.53
N LYS A 46 -18.09 1.52 -8.01
CA LYS A 46 -19.32 2.18 -8.48
C LYS A 46 -19.09 3.58 -9.00
N ALA A 47 -17.92 4.18 -8.79
CA ALA A 47 -17.56 5.43 -9.46
C ALA A 47 -17.66 5.26 -10.98
N THR A 48 -18.29 6.22 -11.64
CA THR A 48 -18.59 6.19 -13.07
C THR A 48 -17.77 7.22 -13.85
N ALA A 49 -17.56 6.96 -15.13
CA ALA A 49 -16.95 7.88 -16.08
C ALA A 49 -17.80 7.90 -17.36
N ARG A 50 -18.57 8.96 -17.59
CA ARG A 50 -19.36 9.12 -18.82
C ARG A 50 -18.63 10.01 -19.81
N ARG A 51 -18.78 9.76 -21.12
CA ARG A 51 -18.34 10.71 -22.15
C ARG A 51 -19.10 12.02 -22.02
N SER A 52 -18.43 13.14 -22.25
CA SER A 52 -19.07 14.44 -22.46
C SER A 52 -19.91 14.43 -23.75
N GLU A 53 -20.83 15.38 -23.90
CA GLU A 53 -21.72 15.45 -25.06
C GLU A 53 -20.96 15.65 -26.39
N ASN A 54 -19.84 16.39 -26.34
CA ASN A 54 -18.93 16.63 -27.45
C ASN A 54 -17.86 15.53 -27.62
N GLY A 55 -17.79 14.55 -26.70
CA GLY A 55 -16.95 13.34 -26.81
C GLY A 55 -15.46 13.51 -26.50
N ASP A 56 -14.96 14.73 -26.33
CA ASP A 56 -13.55 15.06 -26.06
C ASP A 56 -13.14 14.90 -24.59
N ALA A 57 -14.11 14.75 -23.69
CA ALA A 57 -13.90 14.69 -22.26
C ALA A 57 -14.70 13.56 -21.60
N TRP A 58 -14.38 13.35 -20.33
CA TRP A 58 -15.01 12.42 -19.42
C TRP A 58 -15.54 13.19 -18.23
N VAL A 59 -16.73 12.81 -17.76
CA VAL A 59 -17.33 13.31 -16.53
C VAL A 59 -17.33 12.18 -15.50
N LEU A 60 -16.55 12.35 -14.43
CA LEU A 60 -16.43 11.36 -13.35
C LEU A 60 -17.37 11.70 -12.20
N ASN A 61 -18.03 10.67 -11.67
CA ASN A 61 -18.91 10.77 -10.51
C ASN A 61 -18.68 9.60 -9.54
N GLY A 62 -18.81 9.86 -8.24
CA GLY A 62 -18.74 8.83 -7.19
C GLY A 62 -17.92 9.26 -5.98
N ALA A 63 -17.67 8.32 -5.08
CA ALA A 63 -16.87 8.57 -3.88
C ALA A 63 -15.81 7.48 -3.72
N LYS A 64 -14.58 7.91 -3.49
CA LYS A 64 -13.42 7.06 -3.20
C LYS A 64 -13.09 7.16 -1.73
N GLN A 65 -12.69 6.05 -1.13
CA GLN A 65 -12.55 5.95 0.32
C GLN A 65 -11.17 5.41 0.71
N TRP A 66 -10.67 5.87 1.85
CA TRP A 66 -9.38 5.48 2.42
C TRP A 66 -8.17 5.91 1.59
N ILE A 67 -8.26 7.07 0.94
CA ILE A 67 -7.23 7.54 0.01
C ILE A 67 -6.08 8.17 0.77
N SER A 68 -4.92 7.49 0.72
CA SER A 68 -3.70 7.95 1.36
C SER A 68 -3.13 9.18 0.66
N THR A 69 -2.52 10.08 1.44
CA THR A 69 -1.87 11.33 1.00
C THR A 69 -2.78 12.30 0.25
N ALA A 70 -4.11 12.12 0.32
CA ALA A 70 -5.08 12.89 -0.46
C ALA A 70 -5.04 14.40 -0.19
N ARG A 71 -4.72 14.82 1.04
CA ARG A 71 -4.60 16.25 1.38
C ARG A 71 -3.38 16.91 0.77
N GLU A 72 -2.33 16.13 0.57
CA GLU A 72 -1.04 16.61 0.08
C GLU A 72 -0.83 16.33 -1.41
N ALA A 73 -1.74 15.59 -2.04
CA ALA A 73 -1.61 15.18 -3.43
C ALA A 73 -1.89 16.33 -4.40
N GLY A 74 -0.99 16.53 -5.36
CA GLY A 74 -1.21 17.38 -6.52
C GLY A 74 -1.87 16.66 -7.70
N LEU A 75 -1.85 15.32 -7.69
CA LEU A 75 -2.47 14.49 -8.73
C LEU A 75 -3.13 13.24 -8.11
N PHE A 76 -4.29 12.90 -8.65
CA PHE A 76 -5.06 11.72 -8.27
C PHE A 76 -5.13 10.75 -9.45
N LEU A 77 -4.70 9.51 -9.24
CA LEU A 77 -4.97 8.40 -10.16
C LEU A 77 -6.31 7.78 -9.79
N VAL A 78 -7.37 8.17 -10.52
CA VAL A 78 -8.76 7.79 -10.26
C VAL A 78 -9.18 6.61 -11.14
N PHE A 79 -9.72 5.57 -10.51
CA PHE A 79 -10.32 4.44 -11.23
C PHE A 79 -11.84 4.58 -11.24
N ALA A 80 -12.44 4.66 -12.42
CA ALA A 80 -13.89 4.78 -12.58
C ALA A 80 -14.35 3.92 -13.76
N SER A 81 -15.60 3.44 -13.70
CA SER A 81 -16.16 2.58 -14.74
C SER A 81 -16.88 3.40 -15.80
N TYR A 82 -16.55 3.19 -17.08
CA TYR A 82 -17.34 3.76 -18.18
C TYR A 82 -18.60 2.93 -18.48
N ASP A 83 -18.61 1.67 -18.02
CA ASP A 83 -19.72 0.73 -18.18
C ASP A 83 -19.73 -0.25 -17.01
N LEU A 84 -20.67 -0.09 -16.09
CA LEU A 84 -20.77 -0.94 -14.89
C LEU A 84 -21.15 -2.39 -15.24
N ASP A 85 -21.83 -2.63 -16.36
CA ASP A 85 -22.28 -3.96 -16.78
C ASP A 85 -21.12 -4.81 -17.32
N GLN A 86 -20.05 -4.17 -17.78
CA GLN A 86 -18.81 -4.84 -18.17
C GLN A 86 -17.90 -5.23 -17.00
N GLY A 87 -18.30 -4.94 -15.76
CA GLY A 87 -17.53 -5.25 -14.55
C GLY A 87 -16.11 -4.68 -14.63
N TYR A 88 -15.09 -5.48 -14.31
CA TYR A 88 -13.70 -5.02 -14.30
C TYR A 88 -13.19 -4.51 -15.66
N ARG A 89 -13.82 -4.92 -16.78
CA ARG A 89 -13.45 -4.46 -18.13
C ARG A 89 -14.02 -3.08 -18.47
N GLY A 90 -14.97 -2.59 -17.67
CA GLY A 90 -15.48 -1.22 -17.74
C GLY A 90 -14.55 -0.21 -17.05
N ILE A 91 -13.57 -0.66 -16.26
CA ILE A 91 -12.75 0.23 -15.42
C ILE A 91 -11.67 0.91 -16.27
N THR A 92 -11.62 2.24 -16.19
CA THR A 92 -10.60 3.09 -16.80
C THR A 92 -9.86 3.88 -15.72
N ALA A 93 -8.59 4.19 -15.96
CA ALA A 93 -7.75 4.96 -15.07
C ALA A 93 -7.58 6.40 -15.61
N PHE A 94 -7.80 7.38 -14.76
CA PHE A 94 -7.78 8.81 -15.10
C PHE A 94 -6.79 9.56 -14.22
N LEU A 95 -6.04 10.48 -14.80
CA LEU A 95 -5.18 11.42 -14.09
C LEU A 95 -5.98 12.70 -13.85
N VAL A 96 -6.24 13.03 -12.59
CA VAL A 96 -7.02 14.21 -12.19
C VAL A 96 -6.17 15.12 -11.32
N GLU A 97 -5.96 16.37 -11.76
CA GLU A 97 -5.17 17.35 -11.00
C GLU A 97 -5.95 17.83 -9.77
N ALA A 98 -5.22 18.11 -8.69
CA ALA A 98 -5.79 18.73 -7.51
C ALA A 98 -6.38 20.10 -7.86
N GLY A 99 -7.56 20.43 -7.32
CA GLY A 99 -8.27 21.66 -7.63
C GLY A 99 -9.11 21.61 -8.92
N THR A 100 -9.11 20.49 -9.65
CA THR A 100 -10.10 20.27 -10.72
C THR A 100 -11.51 20.42 -10.15
N ALA A 101 -12.35 21.22 -10.81
CA ALA A 101 -13.71 21.47 -10.35
C ALA A 101 -14.49 20.16 -10.16
N GLY A 102 -15.17 20.04 -9.02
CA GLY A 102 -15.93 18.84 -8.65
C GLY A 102 -15.13 17.77 -7.91
N LEU A 103 -13.79 17.87 -7.85
CA LEU A 103 -12.95 16.98 -7.05
C LEU A 103 -12.78 17.59 -5.65
N GLU A 104 -13.30 16.91 -4.65
CA GLU A 104 -13.25 17.36 -3.27
C GLU A 104 -12.56 16.33 -2.37
N VAL A 105 -11.65 16.80 -1.52
CA VAL A 105 -10.97 15.97 -0.52
C VAL A 105 -11.60 16.20 0.85
N GLY A 106 -12.17 15.15 1.42
CA GLY A 106 -12.79 15.20 2.74
C GLY A 106 -11.80 15.39 3.89
N PRO A 107 -12.30 15.55 5.13
CA PRO A 107 -11.44 15.59 6.30
C PRO A 107 -10.63 14.30 6.45
N ALA A 108 -9.41 14.41 7.00
CA ALA A 108 -8.58 13.26 7.28
C ALA A 108 -9.20 12.43 8.41
N LEU A 109 -9.27 11.13 8.18
CA LEU A 109 -9.83 10.16 9.09
C LEU A 109 -8.90 9.95 10.28
N GLU A 110 -9.48 9.86 11.47
CA GLU A 110 -8.77 9.45 12.69
C GLU A 110 -8.47 7.95 12.63
N LYS A 111 -7.19 7.59 12.69
CA LYS A 111 -6.71 6.21 12.53
C LYS A 111 -5.96 5.74 13.76
N LEU A 112 -5.89 4.42 13.94
CA LEU A 112 -5.08 3.76 14.97
C LEU A 112 -3.59 4.12 14.85
N GLY A 113 -3.01 3.90 13.67
CA GLY A 113 -1.61 4.11 13.36
C GLY A 113 -1.40 4.95 12.11
N ILE A 114 -0.15 5.14 11.71
CA ILE A 114 0.31 5.93 10.55
C ILE A 114 -0.34 7.32 10.49
N LYS A 115 -0.53 7.93 11.66
CA LYS A 115 -1.33 9.16 11.86
C LYS A 115 -0.80 10.38 11.11
N ALA A 116 0.49 10.39 10.77
CA ALA A 116 1.11 11.47 10.01
C ALA A 116 0.66 11.48 8.53
N SER A 117 0.22 10.34 7.98
CA SER A 117 -0.36 10.29 6.64
C SER A 117 -1.81 10.72 6.68
N SER A 118 -2.19 11.66 5.80
CA SER A 118 -3.60 11.88 5.52
C SER A 118 -4.21 10.62 4.91
N THR A 119 -5.46 10.36 5.29
CA THR A 119 -6.31 9.33 4.69
C THR A 119 -7.69 9.92 4.64
N CYS A 120 -8.21 10.14 3.45
CA CYS A 120 -9.44 10.91 3.25
C CYS A 120 -10.41 10.15 2.34
N GLU A 121 -11.66 10.57 2.40
CA GLU A 121 -12.59 10.42 1.29
C GLU A 121 -12.19 11.39 0.17
N VAL A 122 -12.38 10.95 -1.08
CA VAL A 122 -12.26 11.80 -2.28
C VAL A 122 -13.57 11.70 -3.04
N ILE A 123 -14.28 12.82 -3.14
CA ILE A 123 -15.58 12.92 -3.78
C ILE A 123 -15.38 13.44 -5.21
N LEU A 124 -16.09 12.82 -6.15
CA LEU A 124 -16.12 13.20 -7.55
C LEU A 124 -17.56 13.61 -7.87
N ASN A 125 -17.78 14.90 -8.11
CA ASN A 125 -19.07 15.46 -8.46
C ASN A 125 -18.95 16.19 -9.81
N ASP A 126 -19.37 15.53 -10.88
CA ASP A 126 -19.25 16.00 -12.26
C ASP A 126 -17.84 16.52 -12.62
N VAL A 127 -16.80 15.81 -12.16
CA VAL A 127 -15.40 16.14 -12.47
C VAL A 127 -15.15 15.96 -13.96
N GLN A 128 -14.74 17.02 -14.65
CA GLN A 128 -14.45 16.95 -16.08
C GLN A 128 -12.95 16.78 -16.33
N VAL A 129 -12.58 15.78 -17.12
CA VAL A 129 -11.20 15.59 -17.60
C VAL A 129 -11.18 15.33 -19.10
N HIS A 130 -10.21 15.88 -19.81
CA HIS A 130 -10.03 15.63 -21.24
C HIS A 130 -9.64 14.16 -21.49
N ASP A 131 -9.92 13.64 -22.69
CA ASP A 131 -9.59 12.25 -23.06
C ASP A 131 -8.10 11.92 -22.90
N SER A 132 -7.23 12.91 -23.09
CA SER A 132 -5.78 12.78 -22.87
C SER A 132 -5.37 12.50 -21.42
N CYS A 133 -6.28 12.66 -20.45
CA CYS A 133 -6.06 12.31 -19.05
C CYS A 133 -6.26 10.81 -18.77
N VAL A 134 -6.69 10.02 -19.76
CA VAL A 134 -6.77 8.56 -19.65
C VAL A 134 -5.35 7.98 -19.58
N LEU A 135 -5.06 7.25 -18.51
CA LEU A 135 -3.82 6.49 -18.38
C LEU A 135 -4.00 5.10 -18.99
N GLY A 136 -3.26 4.82 -20.07
CA GLY A 136 -3.39 3.58 -20.84
C GLY A 136 -4.53 3.68 -21.85
N GLU A 137 -5.30 2.60 -22.01
CA GLU A 137 -6.47 2.55 -22.90
C GLU A 137 -7.77 2.46 -22.09
N VAL A 138 -8.88 2.92 -22.67
CA VAL A 138 -10.22 2.80 -22.07
C VAL A 138 -10.53 1.32 -21.78
N GLY A 139 -10.98 1.02 -20.56
CA GLY A 139 -11.26 -0.34 -20.09
C GLY A 139 -10.05 -1.15 -19.61
N GLU A 140 -8.84 -0.59 -19.67
CA GLU A 140 -7.62 -1.24 -19.17
C GLU A 140 -7.21 -0.83 -17.75
N GLY A 141 -8.02 -0.03 -17.06
CA GLY A 141 -7.74 0.46 -15.71
C GLY A 141 -7.49 -0.66 -14.71
N TYR A 142 -8.22 -1.78 -14.80
CA TYR A 142 -7.98 -2.94 -13.92
C TYR A 142 -6.58 -3.54 -14.09
N LYS A 143 -6.04 -3.59 -15.32
CA LYS A 143 -4.68 -4.12 -15.58
C LYS A 143 -3.63 -3.21 -14.93
N ILE A 144 -3.84 -1.90 -15.03
CA ILE A 144 -2.98 -0.88 -14.43
C ILE A 144 -3.00 -1.03 -12.90
N ALA A 145 -4.20 -1.12 -12.30
CA ALA A 145 -4.37 -1.31 -10.87
C ALA A 145 -3.65 -2.59 -10.39
N ILE A 146 -3.88 -3.74 -11.04
CA ILE A 146 -3.23 -5.01 -10.65
C ILE A 146 -1.70 -4.91 -10.71
N ARG A 147 -1.16 -4.33 -11.78
CA ARG A 147 0.30 -4.14 -11.92
C ARG A 147 0.84 -3.27 -10.78
N LEU A 148 0.23 -2.12 -10.54
CA LEU A 148 0.66 -1.20 -9.48
C LEU A 148 0.54 -1.82 -8.09
N LEU A 149 -0.52 -2.57 -7.81
CA LEU A 149 -0.69 -3.28 -6.53
C LEU A 149 0.35 -4.40 -6.34
N ASN A 150 0.73 -5.11 -7.40
CA ASN A 150 1.79 -6.12 -7.30
C ASN A 150 3.13 -5.49 -6.93
N GLU A 151 3.48 -4.35 -7.53
CA GLU A 151 4.69 -3.59 -7.15
C GLU A 151 4.55 -2.96 -5.75
N GLY A 152 3.39 -2.39 -5.43
CA GLY A 152 3.08 -1.78 -4.14
C GLY A 152 3.24 -2.73 -2.95
N ARG A 153 2.89 -4.02 -3.13
CA ARG A 153 3.10 -5.07 -2.11
C ARG A 153 4.55 -5.19 -1.65
N ILE A 154 5.52 -5.01 -2.55
CA ILE A 154 6.96 -5.02 -2.21
C ILE A 154 7.28 -3.81 -1.33
N GLY A 155 6.73 -2.64 -1.67
CA GLY A 155 6.86 -1.41 -0.87
C GLY A 155 6.28 -1.56 0.53
N ILE A 156 5.09 -2.15 0.66
CA ILE A 156 4.50 -2.44 1.96
C ILE A 156 5.32 -3.45 2.75
N ALA A 157 5.85 -4.48 2.09
CA ALA A 157 6.71 -5.45 2.75
C ALA A 157 7.97 -4.80 3.34
N ALA A 158 8.61 -3.91 2.57
CA ALA A 158 9.76 -3.13 3.02
C ALA A 158 9.40 -2.19 4.19
N GLN A 159 8.24 -1.54 4.15
CA GLN A 159 7.77 -0.68 5.24
C GLN A 159 7.53 -1.47 6.54
N MET A 160 6.86 -2.62 6.46
CA MET A 160 6.63 -3.50 7.61
C MET A 160 7.93 -4.06 8.17
N LEU A 161 8.89 -4.42 7.31
CA LEU A 161 10.22 -4.83 7.71
C LEU A 161 10.97 -3.72 8.46
N GLY A 162 10.95 -2.49 7.94
CA GLY A 162 11.58 -1.34 8.60
C GLY A 162 10.97 -1.05 9.97
N LEU A 163 9.64 -1.14 10.08
CA LEU A 163 8.93 -1.03 11.35
C LEU A 163 9.38 -2.09 12.35
N ALA A 164 9.43 -3.36 11.93
CA ALA A 164 9.85 -4.47 12.77
C ALA A 164 11.29 -4.29 13.28
N LYS A 165 12.22 -3.92 12.38
CA LYS A 165 13.62 -3.63 12.73
C LYS A 165 13.72 -2.48 13.74
N GLY A 166 13.03 -1.37 13.49
CA GLY A 166 13.05 -0.21 14.39
C GLY A 166 12.50 -0.52 15.79
N ALA A 167 11.43 -1.32 15.88
CA ALA A 167 10.89 -1.77 17.17
C ALA A 167 11.90 -2.68 17.90
N PHE A 168 12.44 -3.67 17.18
CA PHE A 168 13.37 -4.64 17.71
C PHE A 168 14.65 -3.97 18.25
N GLU A 169 15.29 -3.12 17.46
CA GLU A 169 16.50 -2.40 17.87
C GLU A 169 16.26 -1.52 19.11
N THR A 170 15.10 -0.86 19.18
CA THR A 170 14.72 -0.03 20.33
C THR A 170 14.58 -0.85 21.60
N ALA A 171 13.89 -2.00 21.52
CA ALA A 171 13.75 -2.90 22.66
C ALA A 171 15.09 -3.55 23.06
N MET A 172 15.91 -3.97 22.09
CA MET A 172 17.22 -4.57 22.36
C MET A 172 18.15 -3.63 23.11
N ARG A 173 18.22 -2.35 22.71
CA ARG A 173 18.98 -1.33 23.46
C ARG A 173 18.49 -1.21 24.90
N TYR A 174 17.17 -1.07 25.08
CA TYR A 174 16.59 -0.95 26.43
C TYR A 174 16.90 -2.17 27.30
N MET A 175 16.77 -3.38 26.78
CA MET A 175 17.01 -4.61 27.53
C MET A 175 18.49 -4.82 27.90
N HIS A 176 19.42 -4.26 27.13
CA HIS A 176 20.85 -4.29 27.43
C HIS A 176 21.30 -3.23 28.44
N ASP A 177 20.48 -2.21 28.70
CA ASP A 177 20.75 -1.18 29.71
C ASP A 177 19.98 -1.45 31.01
N ARG A 178 18.73 -1.91 30.92
CA ARG A 178 17.86 -2.15 32.06
C ARG A 178 18.22 -3.42 32.81
N GLN A 179 18.32 -3.32 34.13
CA GLN A 179 18.55 -4.46 35.01
C GLN A 179 17.32 -4.81 35.85
N GLN A 180 17.10 -6.10 36.06
CA GLN A 180 16.18 -6.68 37.04
C GLN A 180 16.83 -7.91 37.66
N PHE A 181 16.51 -8.21 38.92
CA PHE A 181 17.09 -9.33 39.67
C PHE A 181 18.64 -9.39 39.56
N GLY A 182 19.30 -8.23 39.57
CA GLY A 182 20.77 -8.12 39.56
C GLY A 182 21.46 -8.37 38.21
N ARG A 183 20.74 -8.53 37.10
CA ARG A 183 21.31 -8.73 35.74
C ARG A 183 20.52 -7.98 34.68
N LYS A 184 21.06 -7.85 33.46
CA LYS A 184 20.36 -7.17 32.36
C LYS A 184 19.14 -7.97 31.94
N ILE A 185 18.08 -7.30 31.48
CA ILE A 185 16.88 -7.99 30.98
C ILE A 185 17.24 -8.91 29.81
N ALA A 186 18.14 -8.47 28.93
CA ALA A 186 18.59 -9.27 27.79
C ALA A 186 19.32 -10.57 28.19
N ASP A 187 19.77 -10.70 29.43
CA ASP A 187 20.48 -11.89 29.87
C ASP A 187 19.52 -13.03 30.23
N PHE A 188 18.25 -12.77 30.56
CA PHE A 188 17.33 -13.84 30.98
C PHE A 188 17.04 -14.80 29.81
N GLN A 189 17.31 -16.11 29.99
CA GLN A 189 17.20 -17.09 28.91
C GLN A 189 15.84 -17.11 28.21
N GLY A 190 14.74 -16.95 28.95
CA GLY A 190 13.40 -16.85 28.35
C GLY A 190 13.27 -15.65 27.38
N VAL A 191 13.89 -14.52 27.71
CA VAL A 191 13.96 -13.33 26.85
C VAL A 191 14.89 -13.59 25.66
N GLN A 192 16.00 -14.31 25.88
CA GLN A 192 16.95 -14.67 24.81
C GLN A 192 16.32 -15.51 23.71
N PHE A 193 15.55 -16.52 24.09
CA PHE A 193 14.84 -17.35 23.12
C PHE A 193 13.82 -16.56 22.34
N GLU A 194 13.12 -15.62 22.98
CA GLU A 194 12.11 -14.82 22.30
C GLU A 194 12.74 -13.85 21.30
N TYR A 195 13.74 -13.04 21.71
CA TYR A 195 14.35 -12.11 20.75
C TYR A 195 15.10 -12.84 19.62
N ALA A 196 15.64 -14.05 19.87
CA ALA A 196 16.30 -14.85 18.83
C ALA A 196 15.30 -15.35 17.77
N LYS A 197 14.10 -15.79 18.19
CA LYS A 197 13.01 -16.15 17.26
C LYS A 197 12.57 -14.94 16.44
N LEU A 198 12.36 -13.80 17.09
CA LEU A 198 11.96 -12.56 16.43
C LEU A 198 13.01 -12.08 15.41
N ALA A 199 14.30 -12.13 15.77
CA ALA A 199 15.38 -11.80 14.84
C ALA A 199 15.38 -12.72 13.61
N THR A 200 15.14 -14.02 13.82
CA THR A 200 15.04 -15.00 12.72
C THR A 200 13.85 -14.70 11.80
N GLU A 201 12.71 -14.32 12.36
CA GLU A 201 11.53 -13.95 11.59
C GLU A 201 11.72 -12.65 10.78
N ILE A 202 12.40 -11.67 11.36
CA ILE A 202 12.78 -10.43 10.68
C ILE A 202 13.69 -10.73 9.48
N GLU A 203 14.69 -11.59 9.66
CA GLU A 203 15.61 -11.99 8.59
C GLU A 203 14.86 -12.73 7.47
N ALA A 204 13.99 -13.69 7.82
CA ALA A 204 13.17 -14.39 6.84
C ALA A 204 12.26 -13.43 6.03
N ALA A 205 11.65 -12.43 6.70
CA ALA A 205 10.86 -11.41 6.02
C ALA A 205 11.73 -10.50 5.12
N ALA A 206 12.96 -10.20 5.52
CA ALA A 206 13.91 -9.43 4.73
C ALA A 206 14.27 -10.16 3.43
N LEU A 207 14.58 -11.46 3.52
CA LEU A 207 14.93 -12.28 2.36
C LEU A 207 13.76 -12.42 1.37
N LEU A 208 12.53 -12.64 1.87
CA LEU A 208 11.34 -12.68 1.00
C LEU A 208 11.13 -11.34 0.27
N THR A 209 11.28 -10.23 0.98
CA THR A 209 11.12 -8.88 0.42
C THR A 209 12.18 -8.59 -0.65
N ALA A 210 13.44 -8.89 -0.35
CA ALA A 210 14.55 -8.71 -1.29
C ALA A 210 14.37 -9.60 -2.54
N ASN A 211 13.98 -10.86 -2.37
CA ASN A 211 13.74 -11.77 -3.50
C ASN A 211 12.63 -11.26 -4.42
N ALA A 212 11.50 -10.79 -3.87
CA ALA A 212 10.43 -10.21 -4.67
C ALA A 212 10.88 -8.96 -5.47
N ALA A 213 11.71 -8.11 -4.85
CA ALA A 213 12.30 -6.95 -5.52
C ALA A 213 13.26 -7.36 -6.65
N LEU A 214 14.15 -8.32 -6.41
CA LEU A 214 15.10 -8.83 -7.41
C LEU A 214 14.39 -9.46 -8.62
N LEU A 215 13.33 -10.25 -8.39
CA LEU A 215 12.53 -10.82 -9.46
C LEU A 215 11.85 -9.73 -10.31
N ARG A 216 11.28 -8.70 -9.65
CA ARG A 216 10.70 -7.56 -10.35
C ARG A 216 11.72 -6.83 -11.19
N GLU A 217 12.91 -6.55 -10.66
CA GLU A 217 13.99 -5.88 -11.40
C GLU A 217 14.50 -6.71 -12.59
N ALA A 218 14.56 -8.03 -12.43
CA ALA A 218 14.94 -8.96 -13.49
C ALA A 218 13.83 -9.21 -14.54
N GLY A 219 12.68 -8.53 -14.43
CA GLY A 219 11.53 -8.72 -15.33
C GLY A 219 10.90 -10.10 -15.24
N GLN A 220 11.15 -10.84 -14.15
CA GLN A 220 10.60 -12.17 -13.92
C GLN A 220 9.20 -12.08 -13.29
N PRO A 221 8.33 -13.10 -13.44
CA PRO A 221 7.11 -13.17 -12.67
C PRO A 221 7.40 -13.09 -11.16
N PHE A 222 6.77 -12.15 -10.46
CA PHE A 222 7.05 -11.88 -9.04
C PHE A 222 5.79 -11.75 -8.17
N ALA A 223 4.60 -11.94 -8.75
CA ALA A 223 3.33 -11.67 -8.05
C ALA A 223 3.12 -12.57 -6.83
N LYS A 224 3.58 -13.83 -6.90
CA LYS A 224 3.53 -14.79 -5.78
C LYS A 224 4.47 -14.38 -4.67
N GLU A 225 5.72 -14.06 -5.01
CA GLU A 225 6.77 -13.68 -4.09
C GLU A 225 6.47 -12.33 -3.41
N ALA A 226 5.94 -11.36 -4.15
CA ALA A 226 5.47 -10.10 -3.57
C ALA A 226 4.31 -10.31 -2.57
N ALA A 227 3.36 -11.19 -2.89
CA ALA A 227 2.28 -11.54 -1.96
C ALA A 227 2.80 -12.25 -0.71
N MET A 228 3.75 -13.20 -0.86
CA MET A 228 4.42 -13.87 0.27
C MET A 228 5.18 -12.88 1.15
N ALA A 229 5.97 -11.98 0.53
CA ALA A 229 6.73 -10.96 1.23
C ALA A 229 5.81 -10.03 2.04
N LYS A 230 4.77 -9.49 1.40
CA LYS A 230 3.81 -8.59 2.07
C LYS A 230 3.07 -9.29 3.20
N PHE A 231 2.59 -10.51 2.98
CA PHE A 231 1.92 -11.30 4.01
C PHE A 231 2.84 -11.54 5.20
N LYS A 232 4.03 -12.12 4.97
CA LYS A 232 4.93 -12.52 6.05
C LYS A 232 5.45 -11.32 6.82
N SER A 233 5.91 -10.28 6.14
CA SER A 233 6.42 -9.07 6.79
C SER A 233 5.35 -8.38 7.65
N SER A 234 4.08 -8.39 7.23
CA SER A 234 2.98 -7.81 8.01
C SER A 234 2.72 -8.54 9.33
N GLU A 235 2.74 -9.89 9.31
CA GLU A 235 2.61 -10.68 10.54
C GLU A 235 3.82 -10.49 11.47
N VAL A 236 5.02 -10.51 10.90
CA VAL A 236 6.27 -10.30 11.64
C VAL A 236 6.28 -8.92 12.30
N ALA A 237 5.86 -7.87 11.59
CA ALA A 237 5.80 -6.52 12.13
C ALA A 237 4.86 -6.42 13.34
N GLN A 238 3.69 -7.06 13.30
CA GLN A 238 2.76 -7.08 14.45
C GLN A 238 3.33 -7.86 15.63
N ARG A 239 3.89 -9.05 15.38
CA ARG A 239 4.46 -9.89 16.43
C ARG A 239 5.64 -9.21 17.11
N VAL A 240 6.59 -8.72 16.32
CA VAL A 240 7.80 -8.05 16.81
C VAL A 240 7.42 -6.79 17.60
N SER A 241 6.58 -5.92 17.03
CA SER A 241 6.22 -4.67 17.72
C SER A 241 5.46 -4.92 19.02
N SER A 242 4.59 -5.93 19.08
CA SER A 242 3.91 -6.35 20.32
C SER A 242 4.91 -6.86 21.36
N ALA A 243 5.76 -7.83 21.00
CA ALA A 243 6.74 -8.39 21.94
C ALA A 243 7.75 -7.34 22.44
N CYS A 244 8.08 -6.35 21.61
CA CYS A 244 8.96 -5.25 22.01
C CYS A 244 8.34 -4.37 23.10
N ILE A 245 7.02 -4.17 23.11
CA ILE A 245 6.32 -3.50 24.22
C ILE A 245 6.50 -4.33 25.50
N ASP A 246 6.29 -5.64 25.43
CA ASP A 246 6.40 -6.54 26.58
C ASP A 246 7.82 -6.58 27.15
N PHE A 247 8.84 -6.62 26.29
CA PHE A 247 10.26 -6.55 26.68
C PHE A 247 10.62 -5.27 27.45
N VAL A 248 10.00 -4.14 27.07
CA VAL A 248 10.24 -2.84 27.72
C VAL A 248 9.28 -2.61 28.90
N GLY A 249 8.26 -3.45 29.04
CA GLY A 249 7.28 -3.43 30.13
C GLY A 249 6.45 -2.15 30.13
N GLY A 250 6.17 -1.60 31.32
CA GLY A 250 5.37 -0.39 31.46
C GLY A 250 5.86 0.78 30.61
N ASN A 251 7.19 0.93 30.45
CA ASN A 251 7.78 1.96 29.60
C ASN A 251 7.46 1.77 28.11
N GLY A 252 7.34 0.52 27.64
CA GLY A 252 6.98 0.19 26.26
C GLY A 252 5.53 0.53 25.95
N PHE A 253 4.66 0.52 26.96
CA PHE A 253 3.25 0.91 26.87
C PHE A 253 3.06 2.43 26.86
N THR A 254 4.07 3.20 27.26
CA THR A 254 4.06 4.66 27.19
C THR A 254 4.63 5.19 25.87
N LYS A 255 4.41 6.48 25.61
CA LYS A 255 4.93 7.16 24.42
C LYS A 255 6.45 7.39 24.43
N SER A 256 7.12 7.15 25.55
CA SER A 256 8.52 7.53 25.78
C SER A 256 9.51 6.89 24.80
N PHE A 257 9.24 5.66 24.35
CA PHE A 257 10.12 4.92 23.43
C PHE A 257 9.52 4.74 22.04
N GLY A 258 8.30 5.23 21.79
CA GLY A 258 7.61 5.06 20.51
C GLY A 258 7.23 3.62 20.15
N LEU A 259 7.42 2.63 21.03
CA LEU A 259 7.07 1.23 20.76
C LEU A 259 5.55 1.03 20.60
N GLU A 260 4.75 1.67 21.46
CA GLU A 260 3.28 1.72 21.30
C GLU A 260 2.86 2.25 19.92
N LYS A 261 3.59 3.26 19.40
CA LYS A 261 3.35 3.82 18.07
C LYS A 261 3.65 2.78 17.00
N LEU A 262 4.79 2.10 17.06
CA LEU A 262 5.15 1.07 16.08
C LEU A 262 4.15 -0.09 16.10
N PHE A 263 3.64 -0.48 17.28
CA PHE A 263 2.57 -1.46 17.37
C PHE A 263 1.29 -0.99 16.68
N ARG A 264 0.81 0.22 16.98
CA ARG A 264 -0.37 0.81 16.31
C ARG A 264 -0.18 0.90 14.80
N ASP A 265 1.01 1.31 14.36
CA ASP A 265 1.35 1.46 12.94
C ASP A 265 1.43 0.11 12.23
N SER A 266 1.86 -0.97 12.90
CA SER A 266 1.97 -2.31 12.32
C SER A 266 0.61 -2.91 11.93
N LYS A 267 -0.48 -2.45 12.54
CA LYS A 267 -1.80 -3.05 12.32
C LYS A 267 -2.26 -2.91 10.86
N ILE A 268 -1.89 -1.81 10.20
CA ILE A 268 -2.32 -1.54 8.82
C ILE A 268 -1.73 -2.53 7.81
N GLY A 269 -0.56 -3.13 8.11
CA GLY A 269 0.11 -4.09 7.24
C GLY A 269 -0.77 -5.27 6.86
N THR A 270 -1.62 -5.75 7.76
CA THR A 270 -2.53 -6.89 7.46
C THR A 270 -3.80 -6.49 6.70
N ILE A 271 -4.01 -5.20 6.41
CA ILE A 271 -5.27 -4.65 5.90
C ILE A 271 -5.10 -4.06 4.50
N TYR A 272 -4.33 -2.99 4.35
CA TYR A 272 -4.25 -2.26 3.08
C TYR A 272 -3.37 -2.95 2.02
N GLU A 273 -3.45 -2.49 0.78
CA GLU A 273 -2.71 -3.09 -0.36
C GLU A 273 -2.99 -4.60 -0.50
N GLY A 274 -4.24 -4.98 -0.20
CA GLY A 274 -4.76 -6.34 -0.11
C GLY A 274 -4.55 -6.95 1.27
N THR A 275 -5.64 -7.38 1.91
CA THR A 275 -5.60 -8.02 3.24
C THR A 275 -4.75 -9.29 3.24
N SER A 276 -4.37 -9.80 4.41
CA SER A 276 -3.66 -11.08 4.52
C SER A 276 -4.35 -12.21 3.74
N ASN A 277 -5.69 -12.27 3.78
CA ASN A 277 -6.46 -13.27 3.03
C ASN A 277 -6.36 -13.06 1.51
N MET A 278 -6.33 -11.81 1.03
CA MET A 278 -6.13 -11.52 -0.39
C MET A 278 -4.72 -11.91 -0.87
N GLN A 279 -3.72 -11.78 -0.01
CA GLN A 279 -2.37 -12.27 -0.31
C GLN A 279 -2.35 -13.79 -0.40
N LEU A 280 -2.93 -14.48 0.58
CA LEU A 280 -3.05 -15.95 0.58
C LEU A 280 -3.81 -16.45 -0.65
N GLN A 281 -4.90 -15.79 -1.04
CA GLN A 281 -5.64 -16.11 -2.26
C GLN A 281 -4.78 -15.92 -3.53
N THR A 282 -3.96 -14.86 -3.58
CA THR A 282 -3.02 -14.64 -4.70
C THR A 282 -2.00 -15.77 -4.77
N ILE A 283 -1.38 -16.12 -3.64
CA ILE A 283 -0.41 -17.22 -3.54
C ILE A 283 -1.03 -18.53 -4.00
N ALA A 284 -2.21 -18.87 -3.48
CA ALA A 284 -2.93 -20.10 -3.83
C ALA A 284 -3.25 -20.17 -5.32
N LYS A 285 -3.73 -19.07 -5.93
CA LYS A 285 -4.03 -19.01 -7.37
C LYS A 285 -2.80 -19.25 -8.24
N VAL A 286 -1.63 -18.71 -7.86
CA VAL A 286 -0.40 -18.93 -8.63
C VAL A 286 0.07 -20.38 -8.49
N LEU A 287 0.12 -20.91 -7.26
CA LEU A 287 0.48 -22.32 -7.02
C LEU A 287 -0.43 -23.28 -7.78
N GLN A 288 -1.75 -23.04 -7.77
CA GLN A 288 -2.69 -23.87 -8.53
C GLN A 288 -2.33 -23.92 -10.02
N ARG A 289 -2.01 -22.78 -10.64
CA ARG A 289 -1.61 -22.74 -12.06
C ARG A 289 -0.28 -23.47 -12.33
N GLU A 290 0.69 -23.30 -11.43
CA GLU A 290 2.00 -23.96 -11.54
C GLU A 290 1.89 -25.50 -11.53
N PHE A 291 0.93 -26.04 -10.77
CA PHE A 291 0.78 -27.49 -10.58
C PHE A 291 -0.41 -28.11 -11.33
N SER A 292 -1.34 -27.32 -11.89
CA SER A 292 -2.48 -27.84 -12.66
C SER A 292 -2.18 -28.09 -14.15
N GLY A 293 -0.95 -27.86 -14.61
CA GLY A 293 -0.51 -28.12 -15.99
C GLY A 293 -1.23 -27.29 -17.05
N SER A 294 -1.86 -26.18 -16.67
CA SER A 294 -2.62 -25.32 -17.59
C SER A 294 -1.76 -24.11 -17.98
N ASN A 295 -1.11 -24.20 -19.15
CA ASN A 295 -0.52 -23.04 -19.85
C ASN A 295 -1.59 -22.00 -20.20
#